data_AF-A0A3D5Z687-F1
#
_entry.id   AF-A0A3D5Z687-F1
#
_cell.length_a   1.000
_cell.length_b   1.000
_cell.length_c   1.000
_cell.angle_alpha   90.00
_cell.angle_beta   90.00
_cell.angle_gamma   90.00
#
_symmetry.space_group_name_H-M   'P 1'
#
loop_
_entity.id
_entity.type
_entity.pdbx_description
1 polymer ?
#
loop_
_entity_poly.entity_id
_entity_poly.type
_entity_poly.pdbx_seq_one_letter_code
_entity_poly.pdbx_strand_id
1 'polypeptide(L)'
;MASYFDGEYQTEIPGKNDGYVVDKIVCDNGAVGEWDNEEWGINIRNATQKIKCSVYFKKALTILGKVIEDESQIATNDPDNNIRYVGAEPNNYVYFNCSNYSNQNDSTCEKWRIIGEFNNITKADGTKENLTKIIRNDSLGNFSWDYKQNGVGTSISTYGSNDWTDSQLMMMLNPTDYLKSGYTIENSVVKDSNSQAIYQNMGAYYNGASGCKPASITSGLSFSCTSIDFTSTGLQNDLTRNAIESVVWNLGGANEYKSSVNGLASHWYGYERGITIYSGHATTWIGKIGLMYPSDYGYATSGSSMQNRTLCLSKELYNWNSIADCYNNDYLYNSNLNQWTLTSSSTSAYNIMNVYALGNVLSTFPYYSNYSVRPTLYLKSSISISKGDGSSSNPYQLKLN
;
A
#
# COMPACT_ATOMS: atom_id res chain seq x y z
N MET A 1 11.14 39.66 15.85
CA MET A 1 10.39 38.47 15.41
C MET A 1 10.62 37.39 16.44
N ALA A 2 9.59 36.61 16.77
CA ALA A 2 9.75 35.40 17.58
C ALA A 2 9.54 34.20 16.65
N SER A 3 10.45 33.23 16.69
CA SER A 3 10.33 31.96 15.98
C SER A 3 9.95 30.86 16.97
N TYR A 4 9.16 29.90 16.49
CA TYR A 4 8.77 28.73 17.26
C TYR A 4 8.94 27.47 16.42
N PHE A 5 9.57 26.42 16.95
CA PHE A 5 9.63 25.10 16.31
C PHE A 5 8.74 24.17 17.11
N ASP A 6 7.76 23.54 16.45
CA ASP A 6 6.84 22.59 17.08
C ASP A 6 6.16 23.15 18.36
N GLY A 7 5.93 24.48 18.38
CA GLY A 7 5.30 25.20 19.48
C GLY A 7 6.24 25.74 20.56
N GLU A 8 7.53 25.39 20.52
CA GLU A 8 8.53 25.88 21.48
C GLU A 8 9.25 27.12 20.96
N TYR A 9 9.46 28.12 21.82
CA TYR A 9 10.16 29.35 21.46
C TYR A 9 11.61 29.06 21.10
N GLN A 10 12.04 29.60 19.97
CA GLN A 10 13.41 29.48 19.48
C GLN A 10 14.04 30.86 19.34
N THR A 11 15.36 30.92 19.54
CA THR A 11 16.16 32.12 19.28
C THR A 11 16.60 32.22 17.82
N GLU A 12 16.42 31.14 17.05
CA GLU A 12 16.84 30.99 15.66
C GLU A 12 15.65 30.57 14.77
N ILE A 13 15.74 30.89 13.48
CA ILE A 13 14.79 30.49 12.43
C ILE A 13 15.43 29.30 11.71
N PRO A 14 14.68 28.22 11.35
CA PRO A 14 15.30 27.09 10.70
C PRO A 14 15.77 27.54 9.32
N GLY A 15 16.88 27.00 8.83
CA GLY A 15 17.30 27.19 7.45
C GLY A 15 16.31 26.58 6.45
N LYS A 16 16.32 27.08 5.21
CA LYS A 16 15.44 26.62 4.11
C LYS A 16 15.44 25.11 3.89
N ASN A 17 16.56 24.45 4.20
CA ASN A 17 16.77 23.03 3.95
C ASN A 17 16.83 22.21 5.26
N ASP A 18 16.41 22.78 6.39
CA ASP A 18 16.51 22.12 7.70
C ASP A 18 15.34 21.14 7.95
N GLY A 19 14.49 20.92 6.94
CA GLY A 19 13.35 19.99 7.04
C GLY A 19 12.14 20.56 7.77
N TYR A 20 12.02 21.88 7.86
CA TYR A 20 10.87 22.59 8.43
C TYR A 20 10.10 23.35 7.35
N VAL A 21 8.80 23.50 7.55
CA VAL A 21 7.91 24.39 6.79
C VAL A 21 7.20 25.34 7.74
N VAL A 22 6.71 26.46 7.23
CA VAL A 22 5.88 27.38 8.03
C VAL A 22 4.52 26.75 8.28
N ASP A 23 4.17 26.60 9.56
CA ASP A 23 2.87 26.16 10.03
C ASP A 23 1.85 27.32 9.99
N LYS A 24 2.22 28.46 10.60
CA LYS A 24 1.39 29.67 10.61
C LYS A 24 2.19 30.92 10.93
N ILE A 25 1.62 32.07 10.57
CA ILE A 25 2.13 33.38 10.94
C ILE A 25 1.05 34.14 11.69
N VAL A 26 1.40 34.72 12.83
CA VAL A 26 0.48 35.52 13.64
C VAL A 26 1.09 36.90 13.86
N CYS A 27 0.41 37.93 13.40
CA CYS A 27 0.80 39.34 13.57
C CYS A 27 -0.26 40.09 14.39
N ASP A 28 0.17 41.06 15.20
CA ASP A 28 -0.72 41.96 15.93
C ASP A 28 -1.14 43.20 15.10
N ASN A 29 -2.05 44.00 15.65
CA ASN A 29 -2.48 45.30 15.13
C ASN A 29 -2.95 45.30 13.65
N GLY A 30 -3.54 44.18 13.20
CA GLY A 30 -4.14 44.05 11.87
C GLY A 30 -3.16 43.89 10.72
N ALA A 31 -1.85 43.73 11.01
CA ALA A 31 -0.89 43.37 9.98
C ALA A 31 -1.08 41.91 9.53
N VAL A 32 -0.70 41.64 8.28
CA VAL A 32 -0.75 40.31 7.68
C VAL A 32 0.65 39.91 7.29
N GLY A 33 1.08 38.73 7.73
CA GLY A 33 2.38 38.15 7.37
C GLY A 33 2.19 36.96 6.42
N GLU A 34 2.95 36.95 5.34
CA GLU A 34 3.03 35.88 4.34
C GLU A 34 4.47 35.37 4.30
N TRP A 35 4.67 34.05 4.20
CA TRP A 35 6.01 33.49 4.03
C TRP A 35 6.37 33.39 2.56
N ASP A 36 7.56 33.84 2.21
CA ASP A 36 8.18 33.65 0.91
C ASP A 36 9.10 32.43 0.98
N ASN A 37 8.70 31.32 0.36
CA ASN A 37 9.50 30.10 0.33
C ASN A 37 10.73 30.23 -0.60
N GLU A 38 10.71 31.13 -1.59
CA GLU A 38 11.84 31.34 -2.49
C GLU A 38 12.95 32.08 -1.77
N GLU A 39 12.62 33.22 -1.14
CA GLU A 39 13.56 34.04 -0.38
C GLU A 39 13.82 33.51 1.03
N TRP A 40 13.01 32.55 1.50
CA TRP A 40 13.01 32.06 2.88
C TRP A 40 12.87 33.19 3.90
N GLY A 41 11.88 34.04 3.67
CA GLY A 41 11.66 35.27 4.42
C GLY A 41 10.18 35.57 4.65
N ILE A 42 9.90 36.56 5.49
CA ILE A 42 8.53 37.02 5.77
C ILE A 42 8.23 38.34 5.04
N ASN A 43 7.11 38.36 4.33
CA ASN A 43 6.52 39.57 3.76
C ASN A 43 5.41 40.07 4.68
N ILE A 44 5.55 41.30 5.18
CA ILE A 44 4.55 41.91 6.07
C ILE A 44 3.80 43.02 5.34
N ARG A 45 2.47 42.94 5.37
CA ARG A 45 1.55 43.90 4.75
C ARG A 45 0.65 44.56 5.80
N ASN A 46 0.08 45.71 5.47
CA ASN A 46 -0.89 46.46 6.29
C ASN A 46 -0.38 46.89 7.69
N ALA A 47 0.94 47.05 7.86
CA ALA A 47 1.52 47.54 9.11
C ALA A 47 1.31 49.06 9.27
N THR A 48 0.20 49.46 9.88
CA THR A 48 -0.16 50.87 10.12
C THR A 48 0.25 51.40 11.50
N GLN A 49 0.69 50.49 12.38
CA GLN A 49 1.16 50.78 13.74
C GLN A 49 2.43 49.95 14.03
N LYS A 50 3.02 50.10 15.22
CA LYS A 50 4.09 49.21 15.68
C LYS A 50 3.54 47.78 15.77
N ILE A 51 4.23 46.82 15.16
CA ILE A 51 3.77 45.43 15.11
C ILE A 51 4.77 44.42 15.71
N LYS A 52 4.26 43.25 16.04
CA LYS A 52 4.98 42.01 16.33
C LYS A 52 4.35 40.88 15.52
N CYS A 53 5.18 40.18 14.77
CA CYS A 53 4.82 38.92 14.11
C CYS A 53 5.62 37.76 14.71
N SER A 54 4.93 36.65 14.91
CA SER A 54 5.47 35.35 15.29
C SER A 54 5.29 34.38 14.14
N VAL A 55 6.37 33.66 13.79
CA VAL A 55 6.35 32.61 12.76
C VAL A 55 6.51 31.27 13.46
N TYR A 56 5.62 30.35 13.15
CA TYR A 56 5.62 28.99 13.68
C TYR A 56 6.05 28.06 12.57
N PHE A 57 7.03 27.21 12.87
CA PHE A 57 7.53 26.18 11.99
C PHE A 57 7.15 24.81 12.52
N LYS A 58 6.89 23.88 11.61
CA LYS A 58 6.70 22.47 11.90
C LYS A 58 7.58 21.63 10.99
N LYS A 59 7.87 20.41 11.40
CA LYS A 59 8.61 19.47 10.56
C LYS A 59 7.84 19.19 9.26
N ALA A 60 8.54 19.22 8.13
CA ALA A 60 7.98 18.92 6.82
C ALA A 60 7.61 17.44 6.72
N LEU A 61 6.44 17.16 6.14
CA LEU A 61 6.04 15.80 5.79
C LEU A 61 6.55 15.49 4.38
N THR A 62 7.35 14.43 4.27
CA THR A 62 8.01 14.05 3.02
C THR A 62 7.66 12.63 2.62
N ILE A 63 7.43 12.43 1.32
CA ILE A 63 7.29 11.11 0.70
C ILE A 63 8.29 11.06 -0.46
N LEU A 64 9.11 10.01 -0.53
CA LEU A 64 10.18 9.87 -1.55
C LEU A 64 11.07 11.12 -1.66
N GLY A 65 11.40 11.74 -0.53
CA GLY A 65 12.23 12.94 -0.45
C GLY A 65 11.58 14.24 -0.94
N LYS A 66 10.30 14.24 -1.33
CA LYS A 66 9.55 15.44 -1.71
C LYS A 66 8.67 15.92 -0.56
N VAL A 67 8.72 17.21 -0.25
CA VAL A 67 7.80 17.86 0.69
C VAL A 67 6.39 17.88 0.10
N ILE A 68 5.41 17.45 0.88
CA ILE A 68 3.99 17.52 0.52
C ILE A 68 3.44 18.86 0.98
N GLU A 69 3.17 19.76 0.03
CA GLU A 69 2.72 21.13 0.32
C GLU A 69 1.24 21.17 0.72
N ASP A 70 0.38 20.43 0.02
CA ASP A 70 -1.04 20.29 0.35
C ASP A 70 -1.24 19.16 1.35
N GLU A 71 -1.06 19.47 2.64
CA GLU A 71 -1.25 18.48 3.71
C GLU A 71 -2.70 18.01 3.87
N SER A 72 -3.69 18.63 3.20
CA SER A 72 -5.08 18.15 3.25
C SER A 72 -5.29 16.80 2.56
N GLN A 73 -4.34 16.43 1.68
CA GLN A 73 -4.34 15.18 0.94
C GLN A 73 -3.62 14.04 1.66
N ILE A 74 -3.09 14.30 2.86
CA ILE A 74 -2.41 13.29 3.68
C ILE A 74 -2.94 13.25 5.10
N ALA A 75 -2.71 12.13 5.78
CA ALA A 75 -3.01 11.97 7.19
C ALA A 75 -1.91 11.16 7.89
N THR A 76 -1.71 11.46 9.17
CA THR A 76 -0.71 10.81 10.05
C THR A 76 -1.34 10.15 11.27
N ASN A 77 -2.67 10.00 11.29
CA ASN A 77 -3.45 9.54 12.44
C ASN A 77 -3.71 8.02 12.45
N ASP A 78 -2.81 7.23 11.86
CA ASP A 78 -2.80 5.78 12.01
C ASP A 78 -1.91 5.35 13.19
N PRO A 79 -1.94 4.08 13.64
CA PRO A 79 -1.31 3.70 14.91
C PRO A 79 0.22 3.88 14.98
N ASP A 80 0.91 3.87 13.84
CA ASP A 80 2.38 4.05 13.78
C ASP A 80 2.78 5.44 13.25
N ASN A 81 1.82 6.37 13.15
CA ASN A 81 2.01 7.72 12.62
C ASN A 81 2.64 7.73 11.21
N ASN A 82 2.25 6.77 10.36
CA ASN A 82 2.67 6.72 8.96
C ASN A 82 2.07 7.92 8.21
N ILE A 83 2.75 8.42 7.18
CA ILE A 83 2.18 9.45 6.30
C ILE A 83 1.41 8.73 5.20
N ARG A 84 0.09 8.91 5.12
CA ARG A 84 -0.76 8.26 4.11
C ARG A 84 -1.47 9.28 3.26
N TYR A 85 -1.55 9.05 1.96
CA TYR A 85 -2.48 9.80 1.12
C TYR A 85 -3.92 9.46 1.49
N VAL A 86 -4.82 10.46 1.40
CA VAL A 86 -6.24 10.34 1.69
C VAL A 86 -7.10 11.14 0.71
N GLY A 87 -8.36 10.76 0.58
CA GLY A 87 -9.37 11.47 -0.22
C GLY A 87 -9.76 10.75 -1.50
N ALA A 88 -10.72 11.33 -2.22
CA ALA A 88 -11.22 10.77 -3.47
C ALA A 88 -10.15 10.78 -4.58
N GLU A 89 -9.48 11.92 -4.75
CA GLU A 89 -8.52 12.16 -5.82
C GLU A 89 -7.30 12.96 -5.33
N PRO A 90 -6.52 12.43 -4.38
CA PRO A 90 -5.25 13.04 -4.01
C PRO A 90 -4.26 12.99 -5.18
N ASN A 91 -3.30 13.92 -5.17
CA ASN A 91 -2.19 13.95 -6.10
C ASN A 91 -1.11 12.93 -5.69
N ASN A 92 -1.43 11.64 -5.83
CA ASN A 92 -0.58 10.53 -5.44
C ASN A 92 -0.25 9.55 -6.58
N TYR A 93 -0.41 9.97 -7.83
CA TYR A 93 0.05 9.19 -8.97
C TYR A 93 1.57 9.23 -9.10
N VAL A 94 2.15 8.09 -9.47
CA VAL A 94 3.57 7.92 -9.75
C VAL A 94 3.75 7.05 -11.00
N TYR A 95 4.68 7.43 -11.85
CA TYR A 95 5.12 6.57 -12.95
C TYR A 95 6.03 5.47 -12.41
N PHE A 96 5.68 4.23 -12.73
CA PHE A 96 6.46 3.05 -12.36
C PHE A 96 6.37 1.99 -13.46
N ASN A 97 7.20 0.95 -13.37
CA ASN A 97 7.31 -0.10 -14.38
C ASN A 97 7.57 0.46 -15.79
N CYS A 98 8.49 1.41 -15.90
CA CYS A 98 8.76 2.09 -17.16
C CYS A 98 9.70 1.32 -18.07
N SER A 99 9.42 1.25 -19.38
CA SER A 99 10.38 0.80 -20.40
C SER A 99 11.60 1.73 -20.49
N ASN A 100 11.43 3.01 -20.17
CA ASN A 100 12.49 4.02 -20.17
C ASN A 100 12.30 5.07 -19.05
N TYR A 101 13.03 4.93 -17.93
CA TYR A 101 13.00 5.89 -16.82
C TYR A 101 13.67 7.25 -17.12
N SER A 102 14.46 7.36 -18.19
CA SER A 102 15.00 8.66 -18.64
C SER A 102 13.93 9.51 -19.35
N ASN A 103 12.82 8.89 -19.77
CA ASN A 103 11.68 9.57 -20.40
C ASN A 103 10.37 8.99 -19.86
N GLN A 104 9.99 9.37 -18.64
CA GLN A 104 8.78 8.87 -17.98
C GLN A 104 7.55 9.64 -18.45
N ASN A 105 6.61 8.92 -19.06
CA ASN A 105 5.31 9.41 -19.51
C ASN A 105 4.34 8.22 -19.74
N ASP A 106 3.08 8.51 -20.10
CA ASP A 106 2.02 7.49 -20.29
C ASP A 106 2.32 6.43 -21.36
N SER A 107 3.25 6.69 -22.30
CA SER A 107 3.64 5.71 -23.34
C SER A 107 4.80 4.81 -22.92
N THR A 108 5.56 5.21 -21.89
CA THR A 108 6.72 4.46 -21.42
C THR A 108 6.49 3.81 -20.07
N CYS A 109 5.50 4.25 -19.29
CA CYS A 109 5.30 3.85 -17.90
C CYS A 109 3.87 3.41 -17.61
N GLU A 110 3.72 2.61 -16.56
CA GLU A 110 2.43 2.40 -15.91
C GLU A 110 2.15 3.52 -14.88
N LYS A 111 0.87 3.82 -14.66
CA LYS A 111 0.44 4.66 -13.52
C LYS A 111 0.22 3.79 -12.30
N TRP A 112 0.90 4.15 -11.21
CA TRP A 112 0.72 3.56 -9.89
C TRP A 112 0.26 4.66 -8.93
N ARG A 113 -0.28 4.26 -7.78
CA ARG A 113 -0.69 5.16 -6.70
C ARG A 113 0.23 4.97 -5.50
N ILE A 114 0.70 6.05 -4.90
CA ILE A 114 1.42 6.00 -3.62
C ILE A 114 0.38 5.86 -2.51
N ILE A 115 0.51 4.82 -1.69
CA ILE A 115 -0.31 4.66 -0.49
C ILE A 115 0.19 5.61 0.60
N GLY A 116 1.50 5.64 0.81
CA GLY A 116 2.11 6.47 1.84
C GLY A 116 3.56 6.10 2.13
N GLU A 117 4.16 6.84 3.06
CA GLU A 117 5.44 6.55 3.71
C GLU A 117 5.18 5.84 5.03
N PHE A 118 5.68 4.61 5.15
CA PHE A 118 5.45 3.78 6.32
C PHE A 118 6.69 3.70 7.18
N ASN A 119 6.51 3.91 8.47
CA ASN A 119 7.58 3.92 9.46
C ASN A 119 8.02 2.50 9.82
N ASN A 120 9.32 2.32 10.06
CA ASN A 120 9.89 1.12 10.68
C ASN A 120 9.56 -0.21 9.96
N ILE A 121 9.46 -0.18 8.63
CA ILE A 121 9.27 -1.40 7.83
C ILE A 121 10.50 -2.26 7.95
N THR A 122 10.29 -3.53 8.33
CA THR A 122 11.39 -4.50 8.47
C THR A 122 11.75 -5.04 7.10
N LYS A 123 13.00 -4.87 6.69
CA LYS A 123 13.56 -5.41 5.45
C LYS A 123 13.91 -6.89 5.62
N ALA A 124 14.21 -7.57 4.52
CA ALA A 124 14.62 -8.98 4.52
C ALA A 124 15.88 -9.25 5.35
N ASP A 125 16.77 -8.27 5.49
CA ASP A 125 17.99 -8.35 6.31
C ASP A 125 17.75 -8.10 7.81
N GLY A 126 16.49 -7.87 8.22
CA GLY A 126 16.09 -7.60 9.60
C GLY A 126 16.26 -6.16 10.07
N THR A 127 16.87 -5.28 9.25
CA THR A 127 16.93 -3.85 9.55
C THR A 127 15.58 -3.18 9.30
N LYS A 128 15.38 -2.00 9.91
CA LYS A 128 14.14 -1.23 9.78
C LYS A 128 14.39 0.12 9.14
N GLU A 129 13.55 0.48 8.18
CA GLU A 129 13.61 1.76 7.48
C GLU A 129 12.20 2.31 7.25
N ASN A 130 12.10 3.61 7.03
CA ASN A 130 10.90 4.20 6.48
C ASN A 130 10.88 3.94 4.98
N LEU A 131 9.79 3.37 4.47
CA LEU A 131 9.68 2.97 3.07
C LEU A 131 8.33 3.41 2.49
N THR A 132 8.37 3.85 1.23
CA THR A 132 7.18 4.24 0.50
C THR A 132 6.48 3.00 -0.05
N LYS A 133 5.20 2.85 0.24
CA LYS A 133 4.35 1.80 -0.30
C LYS A 133 3.56 2.31 -1.50
N ILE A 134 3.56 1.55 -2.59
CA ILE A 134 2.80 1.87 -3.80
C ILE A 134 1.92 0.70 -4.22
N ILE A 135 0.82 1.00 -4.91
CA ILE A 135 -0.13 0.03 -5.46
C ILE A 135 -0.36 0.31 -6.95
N ARG A 136 -0.45 -0.75 -7.76
CA ARG A 136 -0.78 -0.61 -9.18
C ARG A 136 -2.16 0.01 -9.33
N ASN A 137 -2.30 1.04 -10.18
CA ASN A 137 -3.59 1.69 -10.38
C ASN A 137 -4.60 0.71 -10.99
N ASP A 138 -4.17 0.00 -12.05
CA ASP A 138 -5.01 -0.93 -12.77
C ASP A 138 -4.86 -2.37 -12.25
N SER A 139 -5.94 -3.15 -12.37
CA SER A 139 -5.94 -4.57 -12.03
C SER A 139 -5.10 -5.39 -13.03
N LEU A 140 -4.45 -6.46 -12.57
CA LEU A 140 -3.89 -7.50 -13.45
C LEU A 140 -4.98 -8.38 -14.10
N GLY A 141 -6.23 -8.20 -13.68
CA GLY A 141 -7.33 -9.08 -14.00
C GLY A 141 -7.83 -9.82 -12.76
N ASN A 142 -8.79 -10.73 -12.99
CA ASN A 142 -9.39 -11.50 -11.92
C ASN A 142 -8.74 -12.88 -11.80
N PHE A 143 -8.32 -13.23 -10.58
CA PHE A 143 -7.64 -14.48 -10.28
C PHE A 143 -8.11 -15.03 -8.94
N SER A 144 -8.03 -16.35 -8.77
CA SER A 144 -8.14 -16.95 -7.44
C SER A 144 -6.93 -16.55 -6.61
N TRP A 145 -7.12 -16.38 -5.31
CA TRP A 145 -6.01 -16.23 -4.38
C TRP A 145 -5.27 -17.55 -4.22
N ASP A 146 -6.03 -18.64 -4.09
CA ASP A 146 -5.53 -20.00 -4.06
C ASP A 146 -6.66 -20.98 -4.43
N TYR A 147 -6.37 -22.02 -5.21
CA TYR A 147 -7.37 -23.03 -5.60
C TYR A 147 -6.91 -24.46 -5.31
N LYS A 148 -5.93 -24.64 -4.42
CA LYS A 148 -5.46 -25.98 -4.01
C LYS A 148 -6.58 -26.75 -3.30
N GLN A 149 -6.82 -27.99 -3.68
CA GLN A 149 -7.79 -28.86 -3.00
C GLN A 149 -7.19 -29.46 -1.72
N ASN A 150 -8.03 -30.14 -0.95
CA ASN A 150 -7.64 -30.77 0.31
C ASN A 150 -6.41 -31.68 0.14
N GLY A 151 -5.42 -31.50 1.00
CA GLY A 151 -4.18 -32.27 1.01
C GLY A 151 -3.08 -31.75 0.08
N VAL A 152 -3.29 -30.61 -0.59
CA VAL A 152 -2.29 -29.99 -1.48
C VAL A 152 -1.75 -28.70 -0.86
N GLY A 153 -0.44 -28.66 -0.62
CA GLY A 153 0.19 -27.62 0.18
C GLY A 153 -0.47 -27.49 1.56
N THR A 154 -0.87 -26.28 1.92
CA THR A 154 -1.56 -25.98 3.19
C THR A 154 -3.09 -26.13 3.15
N SER A 155 -3.67 -26.51 2.02
CA SER A 155 -5.12 -26.59 1.89
C SER A 155 -5.70 -27.80 2.62
N ILE A 156 -6.66 -27.55 3.51
CA ILE A 156 -7.40 -28.57 4.28
C ILE A 156 -8.85 -28.73 3.80
N SER A 157 -9.22 -28.09 2.69
CA SER A 157 -10.59 -28.06 2.18
C SER A 157 -10.60 -28.00 0.64
N THR A 158 -11.77 -28.03 0.03
CA THR A 158 -11.90 -27.83 -1.43
C THR A 158 -12.00 -26.36 -1.84
N TYR A 159 -11.88 -25.43 -0.88
CA TYR A 159 -12.08 -23.98 -1.06
C TYR A 159 -10.77 -23.19 -1.23
N GLY A 160 -9.63 -23.88 -1.38
CA GLY A 160 -8.30 -23.26 -1.32
C GLY A 160 -7.79 -23.12 0.11
N SER A 161 -6.56 -22.64 0.24
CA SER A 161 -5.94 -22.24 1.50
C SER A 161 -5.93 -20.73 1.67
N ASN A 162 -5.91 -20.25 2.91
CA ASN A 162 -5.69 -18.86 3.27
C ASN A 162 -4.27 -18.57 3.78
N ASP A 163 -3.31 -19.48 3.56
CA ASP A 163 -1.87 -19.25 3.79
C ASP A 163 -1.21 -18.59 2.57
N TRP A 164 -0.69 -17.37 2.74
CA TRP A 164 -0.07 -16.62 1.64
C TRP A 164 1.23 -17.30 1.18
N THR A 165 1.95 -17.91 2.12
CA THR A 165 3.32 -18.40 1.94
C THR A 165 3.44 -19.55 0.94
N ASP A 166 2.34 -20.21 0.59
CA ASP A 166 2.28 -21.18 -0.51
C ASP A 166 1.08 -20.99 -1.42
N SER A 167 0.43 -19.83 -1.37
CA SER A 167 -0.68 -19.50 -2.27
C SER A 167 -0.21 -19.42 -3.72
N GLN A 168 -1.05 -19.89 -4.64
CA GLN A 168 -0.74 -19.80 -6.07
C GLN A 168 -0.64 -18.35 -6.56
N LEU A 169 -1.40 -17.42 -5.95
CA LEU A 169 -1.29 -16.00 -6.27
C LEU A 169 0.07 -15.41 -5.85
N MET A 170 0.59 -15.77 -4.68
CA MET A 170 1.95 -15.38 -4.28
C MET A 170 2.98 -15.88 -5.29
N MET A 171 2.87 -17.15 -5.72
CA MET A 171 3.77 -17.75 -6.71
C MET A 171 3.65 -17.08 -8.09
N MET A 172 2.47 -16.62 -8.49
CA MET A 172 2.30 -15.86 -9.72
C MET A 172 3.04 -14.52 -9.67
N LEU A 173 2.98 -13.84 -8.52
CA LEU A 173 3.46 -12.48 -8.33
C LEU A 173 4.96 -12.38 -8.02
N ASN A 174 5.54 -13.33 -7.29
CA ASN A 174 6.86 -13.19 -6.69
C ASN A 174 7.91 -14.16 -7.27
N PRO A 175 9.19 -13.75 -7.33
CA PRO A 175 10.26 -14.61 -7.82
C PRO A 175 10.49 -15.82 -6.91
N THR A 176 11.23 -16.79 -7.43
CA THR A 176 11.50 -18.08 -6.79
C THR A 176 12.28 -17.99 -5.48
N ASP A 177 12.94 -16.85 -5.22
CA ASP A 177 13.67 -16.60 -3.97
C ASP A 177 12.77 -16.67 -2.72
N TYR A 178 11.46 -16.50 -2.90
CA TYR A 178 10.47 -16.52 -1.83
C TYR A 178 9.69 -17.84 -1.74
N LEU A 179 10.19 -18.90 -2.38
CA LEU A 179 9.62 -20.23 -2.26
C LEU A 179 9.66 -20.71 -0.81
N LYS A 180 8.54 -21.27 -0.34
CA LYS A 180 8.40 -21.80 1.01
C LYS A 180 9.44 -22.90 1.27
N SER A 181 10.06 -22.86 2.45
CA SER A 181 11.00 -23.91 2.87
C SER A 181 10.36 -25.31 2.78
N GLY A 182 11.11 -26.27 2.25
CA GLY A 182 10.64 -27.65 2.01
C GLY A 182 9.95 -27.87 0.67
N TYR A 183 9.63 -26.80 -0.07
CA TYR A 183 9.11 -26.88 -1.43
C TYR A 183 10.27 -26.86 -2.42
N THR A 184 10.07 -27.43 -3.61
CA THR A 184 11.12 -27.52 -4.64
C THR A 184 10.63 -27.03 -5.98
N ILE A 185 11.55 -26.66 -6.87
CA ILE A 185 11.26 -26.34 -8.27
C ILE A 185 12.06 -27.27 -9.15
N GLU A 186 11.36 -28.01 -10.02
CA GLU A 186 11.95 -28.89 -11.01
C GLU A 186 11.30 -28.59 -12.36
N ASN A 187 12.09 -28.28 -13.40
CA ASN A 187 11.59 -27.92 -14.73
C ASN A 187 10.49 -26.83 -14.68
N SER A 188 10.71 -25.79 -13.87
CA SER A 188 9.78 -24.68 -13.60
C SER A 188 8.46 -25.07 -12.93
N VAL A 189 8.32 -26.31 -12.45
CA VAL A 189 7.16 -26.77 -11.68
C VAL A 189 7.49 -26.71 -10.19
N VAL A 190 6.71 -25.95 -9.44
CA VAL A 190 6.74 -25.93 -7.98
C VAL A 190 6.06 -27.17 -7.44
N LYS A 191 6.76 -27.89 -6.56
CA LYS A 191 6.24 -29.04 -5.83
C LYS A 191 6.21 -28.73 -4.33
N ASP A 192 5.13 -29.13 -3.67
CA ASP A 192 5.02 -29.03 -2.21
C ASP A 192 5.92 -30.04 -1.49
N SER A 193 5.89 -30.02 -0.15
CA SER A 193 6.70 -30.92 0.68
C SER A 193 6.35 -32.41 0.51
N ASN A 194 5.20 -32.73 -0.09
CA ASN A 194 4.79 -34.09 -0.42
C ASN A 194 5.11 -34.44 -1.89
N SER A 195 5.91 -33.62 -2.57
CA SER A 195 6.24 -33.74 -4.00
C SER A 195 5.04 -33.60 -4.95
N GLN A 196 3.90 -33.07 -4.49
CA GLN A 196 2.76 -32.77 -5.36
C GLN A 196 3.06 -31.48 -6.13
N ALA A 197 2.89 -31.51 -7.46
CA ALA A 197 2.98 -30.30 -8.28
C ALA A 197 1.80 -29.37 -7.98
N ILE A 198 2.08 -28.09 -7.71
CA ILE A 198 1.07 -27.11 -7.28
C ILE A 198 1.03 -25.83 -8.12
N TYR A 199 2.11 -25.54 -8.84
CA TYR A 199 2.20 -24.33 -9.66
C TYR A 199 3.31 -24.49 -10.71
N GLN A 200 3.25 -23.73 -11.81
CA GLN A 200 4.29 -23.71 -12.83
C GLN A 200 4.63 -22.27 -13.20
N ASN A 201 5.91 -22.03 -13.48
CA ASN A 201 6.50 -20.74 -13.82
C ASN A 201 6.26 -19.69 -12.71
N MET A 202 6.67 -20.03 -11.48
CA MET A 202 6.69 -19.07 -10.38
C MET A 202 7.47 -17.80 -10.75
N GLY A 203 6.92 -16.64 -10.38
CA GLY A 203 7.48 -15.32 -10.66
C GLY A 203 7.18 -14.79 -12.06
N ALA A 204 6.22 -15.35 -12.78
CA ALA A 204 5.87 -14.91 -14.12
C ALA A 204 5.55 -13.40 -14.20
N TYR A 205 4.80 -12.85 -13.24
CA TYR A 205 4.54 -11.40 -13.19
C TYR A 205 5.81 -10.59 -12.90
N TYR A 206 6.60 -10.99 -11.90
CA TYR A 206 7.85 -10.31 -11.53
C TYR A 206 8.88 -10.31 -12.67
N ASN A 207 8.93 -11.40 -13.45
CA ASN A 207 9.87 -11.56 -14.56
C ASN A 207 9.34 -11.03 -15.90
N GLY A 208 8.08 -10.59 -15.97
CA GLY A 208 7.46 -10.17 -17.23
C GLY A 208 7.40 -11.30 -18.26
N ALA A 209 6.96 -12.48 -17.84
CA ALA A 209 7.01 -13.72 -18.63
C ALA A 209 5.66 -14.47 -18.64
N SER A 210 5.53 -15.46 -19.52
CA SER A 210 4.36 -16.36 -19.51
C SER A 210 4.35 -17.25 -18.28
N GLY A 211 3.19 -17.37 -17.63
CA GLY A 211 3.00 -18.16 -16.42
C GLY A 211 1.67 -18.90 -16.38
N CYS A 212 1.28 -19.32 -15.18
CA CYS A 212 0.04 -20.02 -14.91
C CYS A 212 -0.95 -19.15 -14.15
N LYS A 213 -2.23 -19.22 -14.52
CA LYS A 213 -3.29 -18.79 -13.59
C LYS A 213 -3.35 -19.77 -12.40
N PRO A 214 -3.68 -19.29 -11.19
CA PRO A 214 -4.10 -20.15 -10.09
C PRO A 214 -5.16 -21.16 -10.56
N ALA A 215 -4.98 -22.42 -10.21
CA ALA A 215 -5.73 -23.55 -10.78
C ALA A 215 -6.01 -24.63 -9.73
N SER A 216 -7.11 -25.35 -9.90
CA SER A 216 -7.48 -26.44 -9.00
C SER A 216 -6.50 -27.60 -9.10
N ILE A 217 -5.97 -28.05 -7.96
CA ILE A 217 -5.11 -29.24 -7.86
C ILE A 217 -5.67 -30.21 -6.83
N THR A 218 -5.99 -31.42 -7.26
CA THR A 218 -6.33 -32.55 -6.38
C THR A 218 -5.09 -33.37 -6.09
N SER A 219 -4.88 -33.72 -4.82
CA SER A 219 -3.75 -34.55 -4.38
C SER A 219 -3.66 -35.87 -5.16
N GLY A 220 -2.46 -36.22 -5.61
CA GLY A 220 -2.16 -37.42 -6.39
C GLY A 220 -2.47 -37.32 -7.88
N LEU A 221 -3.07 -36.22 -8.35
CA LEU A 221 -3.31 -35.99 -9.78
C LEU A 221 -2.22 -35.11 -10.41
N SER A 222 -2.08 -35.25 -11.72
CA SER A 222 -1.20 -34.39 -12.52
C SER A 222 -1.67 -32.94 -12.50
N PHE A 223 -0.74 -32.01 -12.34
CA PHE A 223 -1.01 -30.58 -12.41
C PHE A 223 -1.16 -30.09 -13.86
N SER A 224 -2.14 -29.24 -14.10
CA SER A 224 -2.25 -28.42 -15.31
C SER A 224 -2.86 -27.06 -14.97
N CYS A 225 -2.59 -26.07 -15.80
CA CYS A 225 -3.05 -24.70 -15.60
C CYS A 225 -3.45 -24.06 -16.93
N THR A 226 -4.21 -22.97 -16.85
CA THR A 226 -4.40 -22.07 -17.98
C THR A 226 -3.24 -21.09 -18.05
N SER A 227 -2.58 -20.99 -19.20
CA SER A 227 -1.49 -20.04 -19.43
C SER A 227 -1.98 -18.59 -19.31
N ILE A 228 -1.10 -17.72 -18.84
CA ILE A 228 -1.25 -16.27 -18.86
C ILE A 228 0.06 -15.62 -19.31
N ASP A 229 -0.03 -14.50 -20.02
CA ASP A 229 1.12 -13.78 -20.54
C ASP A 229 1.30 -12.43 -19.82
N PHE A 230 2.41 -12.28 -19.09
CA PHE A 230 2.80 -11.03 -18.43
C PHE A 230 3.89 -10.26 -19.19
N THR A 231 4.21 -10.60 -20.44
CA THR A 231 5.25 -9.87 -21.21
C THR A 231 4.97 -8.38 -21.38
N SER A 232 3.70 -7.97 -21.39
CA SER A 232 3.28 -6.57 -21.48
C SER A 232 2.77 -5.96 -20.17
N THR A 233 2.45 -6.78 -19.17
CA THR A 233 1.79 -6.35 -17.92
C THR A 233 2.58 -6.65 -16.66
N GLY A 234 3.64 -7.47 -16.75
CA GLY A 234 4.59 -7.75 -15.69
C GLY A 234 5.70 -6.71 -15.61
N LEU A 235 6.65 -6.90 -14.67
CA LEU A 235 7.73 -5.94 -14.47
C LEU A 235 8.73 -5.99 -15.65
N GLN A 236 8.89 -4.86 -16.33
CA GLN A 236 9.52 -4.79 -17.65
C GLN A 236 11.04 -4.94 -17.63
N ASN A 237 11.72 -4.53 -16.56
CA ASN A 237 13.19 -4.47 -16.52
C ASN A 237 13.78 -4.52 -15.12
N ASP A 238 15.12 -4.69 -15.07
CA ASP A 238 15.88 -4.76 -13.83
C ASP A 238 15.86 -3.46 -13.04
N LEU A 239 15.82 -2.29 -13.69
CA LEU A 239 15.69 -1.01 -12.98
C LEU A 239 14.42 -1.00 -12.11
N THR A 240 13.29 -1.44 -12.68
CA THR A 240 12.03 -1.58 -11.94
C THR A 240 12.17 -2.60 -10.81
N ARG A 241 12.67 -3.80 -11.10
CA ARG A 241 12.83 -4.88 -10.10
C ARG A 241 13.78 -4.51 -8.96
N ASN A 242 14.82 -3.73 -9.25
CA ASN A 242 15.84 -3.30 -8.31
C ASN A 242 15.39 -2.14 -7.43
N ALA A 243 14.39 -1.36 -7.87
CA ALA A 243 13.75 -0.31 -7.07
C ALA A 243 12.84 -0.87 -5.96
N ILE A 244 12.38 -2.12 -6.10
CA ILE A 244 11.50 -2.78 -5.13
C ILE A 244 12.33 -3.33 -3.97
N GLU A 245 11.93 -2.97 -2.75
CA GLU A 245 12.51 -3.50 -1.52
C GLU A 245 11.90 -4.87 -1.17
N SER A 246 12.75 -5.78 -0.68
CA SER A 246 12.30 -7.04 -0.09
C SER A 246 12.00 -6.79 1.39
N VAL A 247 10.74 -6.92 1.79
CA VAL A 247 10.29 -6.60 3.15
C VAL A 247 9.64 -7.79 3.84
N VAL A 248 9.54 -7.71 5.16
CA VAL A 248 8.69 -8.58 5.97
C VAL A 248 7.25 -8.06 5.88
N TRP A 249 6.40 -8.77 5.15
CA TRP A 249 4.96 -8.57 5.15
C TRP A 249 4.34 -9.21 6.38
N ASN A 250 3.38 -8.53 7.00
CA ASN A 250 2.63 -9.07 8.13
C ASN A 250 1.44 -9.88 7.61
N LEU A 251 1.25 -11.07 8.16
CA LEU A 251 0.20 -12.02 7.75
C LEU A 251 -0.79 -12.30 8.88
N GLY A 252 -0.83 -11.45 9.91
CA GLY A 252 -1.78 -11.55 10.99
C GLY A 252 -3.23 -11.51 10.48
N GLY A 253 -4.09 -12.33 11.07
CA GLY A 253 -5.46 -12.54 10.61
C GLY A 253 -6.51 -11.95 11.54
N ALA A 254 -7.72 -11.74 11.00
CA ALA A 254 -8.87 -11.23 11.73
C ALA A 254 -9.93 -12.33 11.98
N ASN A 255 -10.59 -12.31 13.14
CA ASN A 255 -11.68 -13.23 13.49
C ASN A 255 -13.02 -12.51 13.68
N GLU A 256 -13.04 -11.42 14.45
CA GLU A 256 -14.22 -10.65 14.77
C GLU A 256 -14.01 -9.19 14.33
N TYR A 257 -14.70 -8.76 13.27
CA TYR A 257 -14.46 -7.45 12.65
C TYR A 257 -15.76 -6.77 12.16
N LYS A 258 -16.90 -7.27 12.63
CA LYS A 258 -18.22 -6.89 12.10
C LYS A 258 -18.92 -5.76 12.87
N SER A 259 -18.24 -5.15 13.84
CA SER A 259 -18.80 -4.10 14.70
C SER A 259 -17.78 -2.99 14.99
N SER A 260 -18.24 -1.82 15.44
CA SER A 260 -17.36 -0.68 15.74
C SER A 260 -16.35 -0.93 16.87
N VAL A 261 -16.53 -1.96 17.69
CA VAL A 261 -15.55 -2.33 18.74
C VAL A 261 -14.40 -3.21 18.24
N ASN A 262 -14.49 -3.75 17.01
CA ASN A 262 -13.48 -4.68 16.48
C ASN A 262 -13.25 -4.60 14.95
N GLY A 263 -13.97 -3.73 14.24
CA GLY A 263 -13.94 -3.65 12.78
C GLY A 263 -13.42 -2.33 12.19
N LEU A 264 -12.96 -1.40 13.02
CA LEU A 264 -12.37 -0.12 12.61
C LEU A 264 -11.04 -0.32 11.86
N ALA A 265 -10.63 0.67 11.08
CA ALA A 265 -9.34 0.66 10.37
C ALA A 265 -8.15 0.40 11.32
N SER A 266 -8.19 0.92 12.55
CA SER A 266 -7.19 0.68 13.59
C SER A 266 -7.16 -0.77 14.09
N HIS A 267 -8.31 -1.43 14.21
CA HIS A 267 -8.38 -2.84 14.59
C HIS A 267 -7.78 -3.72 13.50
N TRP A 268 -8.12 -3.46 12.23
CA TRP A 268 -7.49 -4.12 11.10
C TRP A 268 -5.97 -3.96 11.09
N TYR A 269 -5.48 -2.73 11.27
CA TYR A 269 -4.05 -2.45 11.34
C TYR A 269 -3.34 -3.27 12.43
N GLY A 270 -3.99 -3.41 13.60
CA GLY A 270 -3.53 -4.25 14.70
C GLY A 270 -3.57 -5.75 14.40
N TYR A 271 -4.64 -6.24 13.77
CA TYR A 271 -4.76 -7.65 13.38
C TYR A 271 -3.69 -8.06 12.38
N GLU A 272 -3.46 -7.24 11.35
CA GLU A 272 -2.46 -7.48 10.31
C GLU A 272 -1.06 -7.69 10.89
N ARG A 273 -0.70 -6.90 11.92
CA ARG A 273 0.59 -6.97 12.66
C ARG A 273 0.56 -7.95 13.84
N GLY A 274 -0.59 -8.56 14.10
CA GLY A 274 -0.78 -9.50 15.20
C GLY A 274 -0.21 -10.88 14.89
N ILE A 275 -0.24 -11.73 15.91
CA ILE A 275 0.20 -13.14 15.82
C ILE A 275 -0.96 -14.12 15.71
N THR A 276 -2.21 -13.63 15.73
CA THR A 276 -3.40 -14.47 15.66
C THR A 276 -3.64 -14.87 14.21
N ILE A 277 -3.41 -16.15 13.89
CA ILE A 277 -3.57 -16.73 12.55
C ILE A 277 -4.23 -18.11 12.65
N TYR A 278 -4.70 -18.64 11.52
CA TYR A 278 -5.14 -20.03 11.48
C TYR A 278 -3.97 -20.96 11.81
N SER A 279 -4.21 -21.96 12.66
CA SER A 279 -3.16 -22.83 13.20
C SER A 279 -2.24 -23.39 12.11
N GLY A 280 -0.92 -23.25 12.31
CA GLY A 280 0.10 -23.74 11.38
C GLY A 280 0.51 -22.75 10.28
N HIS A 281 -0.15 -21.58 10.17
CA HIS A 281 0.24 -20.55 9.20
C HIS A 281 1.31 -19.60 9.76
N ALA A 282 2.05 -18.96 8.87
CA ALA A 282 3.05 -17.98 9.25
C ALA A 282 2.39 -16.63 9.61
N THR A 283 2.94 -15.94 10.60
CA THR A 283 2.51 -14.56 10.98
C THR A 283 3.19 -13.48 10.15
N THR A 284 4.25 -13.83 9.43
CA THR A 284 4.99 -12.93 8.54
C THR A 284 5.54 -13.69 7.34
N TRP A 285 5.87 -12.96 6.27
CA TRP A 285 6.51 -13.52 5.07
C TRP A 285 7.42 -12.49 4.43
N ILE A 286 8.62 -12.91 4.02
CA ILE A 286 9.56 -12.05 3.31
C ILE A 286 9.23 -12.11 1.82
N GLY A 287 9.07 -10.95 1.19
CA GLY A 287 8.82 -10.86 -0.24
C GLY A 287 8.78 -9.45 -0.78
N LYS A 288 8.70 -9.32 -2.11
CA LYS A 288 8.68 -8.03 -2.82
C LYS A 288 7.27 -7.51 -3.07
N ILE A 289 6.37 -8.40 -3.49
CA ILE A 289 5.05 -8.04 -3.99
C ILE A 289 3.99 -8.70 -3.10
N GLY A 290 3.19 -7.87 -2.44
CA GLY A 290 2.00 -8.27 -1.71
C GLY A 290 0.74 -7.70 -2.32
N LEU A 291 -0.29 -7.59 -1.50
CA LEU A 291 -1.55 -6.92 -1.80
C LEU A 291 -1.78 -5.81 -0.77
N MET A 292 -2.74 -4.94 -1.04
CA MET A 292 -3.17 -3.96 -0.03
C MET A 292 -3.73 -4.69 1.19
N TYR A 293 -3.61 -4.04 2.34
CA TYR A 293 -4.31 -4.46 3.55
C TYR A 293 -5.68 -3.78 3.66
N PRO A 294 -6.65 -4.38 4.37
CA PRO A 294 -7.87 -3.69 4.77
C PRO A 294 -7.59 -2.36 5.49
N SER A 295 -6.53 -2.25 6.29
CA SER A 295 -6.14 -0.97 6.90
C SER A 295 -5.66 0.07 5.90
N ASP A 296 -4.99 -0.34 4.81
CA ASP A 296 -4.60 0.61 3.74
C ASP A 296 -5.83 1.26 3.12
N TYR A 297 -6.86 0.44 2.86
CA TYR A 297 -8.17 0.90 2.41
C TYR A 297 -8.84 1.78 3.48
N GLY A 298 -9.07 1.27 4.69
CA GLY A 298 -9.82 2.01 5.72
C GLY A 298 -9.22 3.36 6.11
N TYR A 299 -7.91 3.55 5.95
CA TYR A 299 -7.24 4.82 6.23
C TYR A 299 -7.17 5.77 5.03
N ALA A 300 -7.48 5.36 3.80
CA ALA A 300 -7.37 6.19 2.59
C ALA A 300 -8.52 7.20 2.40
N THR A 301 -9.56 7.17 3.24
CA THR A 301 -10.66 8.13 3.16
C THR A 301 -10.34 9.51 3.75
N SER A 302 -10.66 10.62 3.09
CA SER A 302 -10.66 11.93 3.78
C SER A 302 -11.99 12.23 4.48
N GLY A 303 -13.04 11.47 4.18
CA GLY A 303 -14.42 11.93 4.35
C GLY A 303 -14.70 13.20 3.53
N SER A 304 -15.84 13.83 3.77
CA SER A 304 -16.20 15.15 3.25
C SER A 304 -16.68 16.09 4.36
N SER A 305 -17.28 17.22 3.98
CA SER A 305 -18.01 18.09 4.91
C SER A 305 -19.28 17.45 5.49
N MET A 306 -19.82 16.38 4.86
CA MET A 306 -20.99 15.65 5.36
C MET A 306 -20.61 14.60 6.42
N GLN A 307 -19.67 13.71 6.09
CA GLN A 307 -19.03 12.81 7.05
C GLN A 307 -17.55 13.07 7.09
N ASN A 308 -17.08 13.70 8.16
CA ASN A 308 -15.65 13.93 8.33
C ASN A 308 -14.86 12.63 8.52
N ARG A 309 -13.55 12.68 8.28
CA ARG A 309 -12.63 11.54 8.47
C ARG A 309 -12.81 10.83 9.80
N THR A 310 -13.00 11.57 10.89
CA THR A 310 -13.18 10.99 12.24
C THR A 310 -14.39 10.07 12.30
N LEU A 311 -15.51 10.45 11.70
CA LEU A 311 -16.70 9.59 11.61
C LEU A 311 -16.43 8.36 10.77
N CYS A 312 -15.76 8.51 9.63
CA CYS A 312 -15.40 7.37 8.78
C CYS A 312 -14.51 6.35 9.50
N LEU A 313 -13.53 6.81 10.27
CA LEU A 313 -12.64 5.96 11.05
C LEU A 313 -13.30 5.33 12.29
N SER A 314 -14.46 5.86 12.72
CA SER A 314 -15.26 5.30 13.82
C SER A 314 -16.26 4.23 13.37
N LYS A 315 -16.36 3.96 12.06
CA LYS A 315 -17.24 2.96 11.48
C LYS A 315 -16.47 1.68 11.13
N GLU A 316 -17.05 0.53 11.42
CA GLU A 316 -16.50 -0.75 11.01
C GLU A 316 -16.50 -0.93 9.49
N LEU A 317 -15.38 -1.38 8.94
CA LEU A 317 -15.23 -1.58 7.49
C LEU A 317 -16.21 -2.63 6.94
N TYR A 318 -16.71 -3.55 7.79
CA TYR A 318 -17.71 -4.55 7.39
C TYR A 318 -19.05 -3.94 6.93
N ASN A 319 -19.48 -2.82 7.53
CA ASN A 319 -20.70 -2.09 7.19
C ASN A 319 -20.39 -0.72 6.58
N TRP A 320 -19.19 -0.52 6.02
CA TRP A 320 -18.82 0.78 5.46
C TRP A 320 -19.68 1.17 4.25
N ASN A 321 -20.28 0.18 3.57
CA ASN A 321 -21.27 0.38 2.52
C ASN A 321 -22.52 1.16 3.00
N SER A 322 -22.75 1.27 4.32
CA SER A 322 -23.81 2.11 4.89
C SER A 322 -23.46 3.61 4.92
N ILE A 323 -22.23 3.99 4.60
CA ILE A 323 -21.75 5.38 4.59
C ILE A 323 -21.02 5.66 3.29
N ALA A 324 -21.80 5.94 2.24
CA ALA A 324 -21.27 6.22 0.89
C ALA A 324 -20.20 7.30 0.85
N ASP A 325 -20.35 8.33 1.67
CA ASP A 325 -19.40 9.42 1.75
C ASP A 325 -17.98 8.95 2.14
N CYS A 326 -17.85 7.93 2.99
CA CYS A 326 -16.54 7.46 3.41
C CYS A 326 -15.79 6.76 2.27
N TYR A 327 -16.42 5.77 1.62
CA TYR A 327 -15.75 5.03 0.55
C TYR A 327 -15.69 5.80 -0.78
N ASN A 328 -16.60 6.75 -1.04
CA ASN A 328 -16.50 7.59 -2.25
C ASN A 328 -15.39 8.66 -2.12
N ASN A 329 -14.98 8.99 -0.90
CA ASN A 329 -13.83 9.87 -0.64
C ASN A 329 -12.55 9.08 -0.33
N ASP A 330 -12.39 7.91 -0.96
CA ASP A 330 -11.28 6.98 -0.78
C ASP A 330 -10.74 6.52 -2.14
N TYR A 331 -9.54 6.94 -2.52
CA TYR A 331 -8.96 6.63 -3.83
C TYR A 331 -8.59 5.15 -4.05
N LEU A 332 -8.63 4.31 -3.01
CA LEU A 332 -8.45 2.86 -3.15
C LEU A 332 -9.75 2.14 -3.43
N TYR A 333 -10.90 2.79 -3.20
CA TYR A 333 -12.21 2.28 -3.60
C TYR A 333 -12.35 2.26 -5.13
N ASN A 334 -12.92 1.18 -5.65
CA ASN A 334 -13.30 1.09 -7.06
C ASN A 334 -14.57 0.25 -7.18
N SER A 335 -15.67 0.88 -7.57
CA SER A 335 -16.99 0.25 -7.69
C SER A 335 -17.07 -0.85 -8.77
N ASN A 336 -16.05 -0.99 -9.61
CA ASN A 336 -15.97 -2.04 -10.63
C ASN A 336 -15.19 -3.27 -10.18
N LEU A 337 -14.54 -3.23 -9.01
CA LEU A 337 -13.59 -4.25 -8.58
C LEU A 337 -14.00 -4.84 -7.22
N ASN A 338 -14.05 -6.17 -7.14
CA ASN A 338 -13.86 -6.86 -5.88
C ASN A 338 -12.37 -7.13 -5.73
N GLN A 339 -11.72 -6.58 -4.72
CA GLN A 339 -10.26 -6.54 -4.65
C GLN A 339 -9.74 -7.48 -3.56
N TRP A 340 -8.79 -8.34 -3.91
CA TRP A 340 -8.10 -9.13 -2.90
C TRP A 340 -7.27 -8.26 -1.96
N THR A 341 -7.23 -8.65 -0.69
CA THR A 341 -6.29 -8.10 0.29
C THR A 341 -5.33 -9.19 0.75
N LEU A 342 -4.26 -8.79 1.45
CA LEU A 342 -3.32 -9.75 2.02
C LEU A 342 -3.84 -10.42 3.30
N THR A 343 -4.81 -9.80 3.98
CA THR A 343 -5.28 -10.24 5.29
C THR A 343 -6.17 -11.49 5.20
N SER A 344 -5.92 -12.45 6.07
CA SER A 344 -6.66 -13.70 6.15
C SER A 344 -7.57 -13.77 7.38
N SER A 345 -8.45 -14.77 7.43
CA SER A 345 -9.16 -15.13 8.66
C SER A 345 -8.25 -15.92 9.59
N SER A 346 -8.28 -15.59 10.88
CA SER A 346 -7.55 -16.36 11.88
C SER A 346 -8.32 -17.58 12.43
N THR A 347 -9.61 -17.73 12.12
CA THR A 347 -10.46 -18.84 12.58
C THR A 347 -10.87 -19.82 11.50
N SER A 348 -10.64 -19.49 10.23
CA SER A 348 -10.91 -20.34 9.07
C SER A 348 -9.66 -20.46 8.22
N ALA A 349 -9.32 -21.67 7.76
CA ALA A 349 -8.19 -21.92 6.87
C ALA A 349 -8.44 -21.53 5.42
N TYR A 350 -9.66 -21.07 5.09
CA TYR A 350 -10.10 -20.85 3.71
C TYR A 350 -10.93 -19.57 3.58
N ASN A 351 -10.71 -18.58 4.46
CA ASN A 351 -11.32 -17.26 4.32
C ASN A 351 -10.22 -16.20 4.17
N ILE A 352 -10.35 -15.39 3.12
CA ILE A 352 -9.50 -14.23 2.81
C ILE A 352 -10.35 -12.96 2.82
N MET A 353 -9.77 -11.88 3.31
CA MET A 353 -10.44 -10.57 3.35
C MET A 353 -10.36 -9.90 1.98
N ASN A 354 -11.42 -9.20 1.61
CA ASN A 354 -11.52 -8.48 0.35
C ASN A 354 -12.19 -7.12 0.58
N VAL A 355 -11.86 -6.16 -0.27
CA VAL A 355 -12.64 -4.92 -0.41
C VAL A 355 -13.64 -5.16 -1.52
N TYR A 356 -14.92 -5.18 -1.16
CA TYR A 356 -16.00 -5.45 -2.09
C TYR A 356 -16.32 -4.19 -2.91
N ALA A 357 -16.85 -4.37 -4.12
CA ALA A 357 -17.27 -3.27 -5.00
C ALA A 357 -18.34 -2.35 -4.38
N LEU A 358 -18.96 -2.74 -3.26
CA LEU A 358 -19.92 -1.93 -2.48
C LEU A 358 -19.26 -1.09 -1.38
N GLY A 359 -17.93 -1.14 -1.25
CA GLY A 359 -17.15 -0.30 -0.32
C GLY A 359 -16.94 -0.91 1.07
N ASN A 360 -17.41 -2.14 1.33
CA ASN A 360 -17.20 -2.81 2.60
C ASN A 360 -16.13 -3.90 2.54
N VAL A 361 -15.54 -4.22 3.69
CA VAL A 361 -14.57 -5.32 3.85
C VAL A 361 -15.29 -6.59 4.29
N LEU A 362 -15.17 -7.65 3.49
CA LEU A 362 -15.79 -8.95 3.72
C LEU A 362 -14.74 -10.06 3.73
N SER A 363 -15.13 -11.26 4.16
CA SER A 363 -14.36 -12.48 3.91
C SER A 363 -15.01 -13.29 2.81
N THR A 364 -14.21 -14.00 2.02
CA THR A 364 -14.68 -14.91 0.97
C THR A 364 -13.69 -16.07 0.78
N PHE A 365 -14.01 -17.02 -0.08
CA PHE A 365 -13.17 -18.18 -0.34
C PHE A 365 -12.03 -17.87 -1.34
N PRO A 366 -10.78 -18.32 -1.07
CA PRO A 366 -9.61 -18.12 -1.93
C PRO A 366 -9.78 -18.57 -3.38
N TYR A 367 -10.58 -19.62 -3.61
CA TYR A 367 -10.71 -20.20 -4.96
C TYR A 367 -11.49 -19.32 -5.93
N TYR A 368 -12.23 -18.32 -5.46
CA TYR A 368 -13.02 -17.47 -6.34
C TYR A 368 -12.14 -16.68 -7.31
N SER A 369 -12.39 -16.83 -8.62
CA SER A 369 -11.60 -16.20 -9.68
C SER A 369 -12.17 -14.88 -10.20
N ASN A 370 -13.17 -14.29 -9.51
CA ASN A 370 -13.82 -13.03 -9.88
C ASN A 370 -13.35 -11.83 -9.03
N TYR A 371 -12.17 -11.94 -8.43
CA TYR A 371 -11.55 -10.90 -7.62
C TYR A 371 -10.28 -10.39 -8.28
N SER A 372 -10.20 -9.07 -8.38
CA SER A 372 -9.12 -8.32 -8.99
C SER A 372 -7.87 -8.30 -8.13
N VAL A 373 -6.73 -8.44 -8.80
CA VAL A 373 -5.40 -8.39 -8.20
C VAL A 373 -4.75 -7.06 -8.54
N ARG A 374 -4.45 -6.27 -7.50
CA ARG A 374 -3.66 -5.03 -7.60
C ARG A 374 -2.37 -5.20 -6.79
N PRO A 375 -1.24 -5.51 -7.45
CA PRO A 375 0.04 -5.66 -6.78
C PRO A 375 0.38 -4.43 -5.95
N THR A 376 0.90 -4.69 -4.75
CA THR A 376 1.35 -3.67 -3.82
C THR A 376 2.78 -3.98 -3.39
N LEU A 377 3.64 -2.97 -3.32
CA LEU A 377 5.06 -3.15 -3.02
C LEU A 377 5.65 -1.95 -2.29
N TYR A 378 6.83 -2.14 -1.69
CA TYR A 378 7.61 -1.07 -1.09
C TYR A 378 8.79 -0.70 -1.99
N LEU A 379 9.03 0.60 -2.15
CA LEU A 379 10.21 1.11 -2.84
C LEU A 379 11.37 1.23 -1.85
N LYS A 380 12.61 1.01 -2.32
CA LYS A 380 13.82 1.27 -1.52
C LYS A 380 13.89 2.75 -1.11
N SER A 381 14.42 3.00 0.08
CA SER A 381 14.61 4.36 0.64
C SER A 381 15.51 5.27 -0.21
N SER A 382 16.37 4.70 -1.06
CA SER A 382 17.20 5.45 -2.01
C SER A 382 16.43 6.03 -3.20
N ILE A 383 15.17 5.62 -3.40
CA ILE A 383 14.33 6.13 -4.49
C ILE A 383 13.73 7.47 -4.08
N SER A 384 13.79 8.46 -4.99
CA SER A 384 13.24 9.78 -4.74
C SER A 384 12.41 10.28 -5.93
N ILE A 385 11.56 11.26 -5.70
CA ILE A 385 10.85 11.97 -6.77
C ILE A 385 11.83 12.96 -7.44
N SER A 386 11.87 12.98 -8.77
CA SER A 386 12.65 13.94 -9.54
C SER A 386 11.83 15.15 -10.00
N LYS A 387 10.56 14.96 -10.35
CA LYS A 387 9.60 15.99 -10.80
C LYS A 387 8.17 15.44 -10.82
N GLY A 388 7.21 16.27 -11.24
CA GLY A 388 5.78 15.95 -11.23
C GLY A 388 5.10 16.48 -9.97
N ASP A 389 3.79 16.69 -10.05
CA ASP A 389 2.96 17.15 -8.93
C ASP A 389 2.12 16.02 -8.31
N GLY A 390 2.06 14.85 -8.96
CA GLY A 390 1.35 13.67 -8.47
C GLY A 390 -0.09 13.60 -8.96
N SER A 391 -0.57 14.57 -9.73
CA SER A 391 -1.87 14.50 -10.39
C SER A 391 -1.88 13.41 -11.48
N SER A 392 -3.07 13.00 -11.92
CA SER A 392 -3.22 11.99 -12.97
C SER A 392 -2.61 12.41 -14.32
N SER A 393 -2.58 13.71 -14.61
CA SER A 393 -2.02 14.29 -15.83
C SER A 393 -0.52 14.62 -15.71
N ASN A 394 -0.01 14.76 -14.49
CA ASN A 394 1.41 14.98 -14.21
C ASN A 394 1.90 14.11 -13.03
N PRO A 395 1.89 12.76 -13.17
CA PRO A 395 2.34 11.86 -12.13
C PRO A 395 3.78 12.15 -11.68
N TYR A 396 4.10 11.80 -10.43
CA TYR A 396 5.48 11.86 -9.96
C TYR A 396 6.39 10.99 -10.82
N GLN A 397 7.55 11.53 -11.15
CA GLN A 397 8.62 10.82 -11.84
C GLN A 397 9.68 10.40 -10.83
N LEU A 398 10.13 9.15 -10.93
CA LEU A 398 11.11 8.59 -10.01
C LEU A 398 12.52 8.76 -10.54
N LYS A 399 13.45 9.07 -9.65
CA LYS A 399 14.88 8.92 -9.91
C LYS A 399 15.29 7.51 -9.52
N LEU A 400 15.40 6.63 -10.53
CA LEU A 400 16.02 5.31 -10.37
C LEU A 400 17.49 5.43 -10.79
N ASN A 401 18.40 4.99 -9.93
CA ASN A 401 19.84 4.93 -10.22
C ASN A 401 20.23 3.57 -10.79
#